data_AF-A0AAT9W669-F1
#
_entry.id   AF-A0AAT9W669-F1
#
_cell.length_a   1.000
_cell.length_b   1.000
_cell.length_c   1.000
_cell.angle_alpha   90.00
_cell.angle_beta   90.00
_cell.angle_gamma   90.00
#
_symmetry.space_group_name_H-M   'P 1'
#
loop_
_entity.id
_entity.type
_entity.pdbx_description
1 polymer ?
#
loop_
_entity_poly.entity_id
_entity_poly.type
_entity_poly.pdbx_seq_one_letter_code
_entity_poly.pdbx_strand_id
1 'polypeptide(L)'
;MNNNFYQQHYFEFISSKCGSGKGLHMQKMINEGIATGHQRYHIIVQSTKVLLEQFYKYLEHHRPEMIVSEDDLSINLLQRINTTLSSGEHNIIMITDKMFYRIEPNRLKGWKVWIDDCTKSFDLIIRGISDTDREDIINIYNKMLITEKEYLELSSVDNDPVNYKYKSVQINDDVKLSADVDLLKEQYKTLKFYHKIAVLNDSLLGKANQLVIAGWYDLNRYIDAGIDITYLANDFEHSLLYKRWSHLFKKVKLPLDYQSINANDLRIDVKYFFDTTKHDKGLSKEQLKKNCANIKKVQQWIVDNVPVDSYYWTTNDKSTFRLPGARVPVVTRGLNQYQDYNTCIFMVACNAHPQAEEYLNDLFDLTREDALKEYETEQFYQFVYRSCVRNYDSDERVTVYVYDDEIANSIPSGSVNKIDIGLRSLKKKNVLSVCDELKDLFKNWKNKWNHKADTMYRFEKWVKKTIKKYPQFSGENFDELQDTLSVEPK
;
A
#
# COMPACT_ATOMS: atom_id res chain seq x y z
N MET A 1 28.49 38.12 14.66
CA MET A 1 27.21 37.48 14.31
C MET A 1 27.39 36.86 12.93
N ASN A 2 27.77 35.59 12.88
CA ASN A 2 27.91 34.85 11.62
C ASN A 2 26.51 34.37 11.20
N ASN A 3 25.89 35.12 10.29
CA ASN A 3 24.73 34.63 9.56
C ASN A 3 25.21 33.56 8.56
N ASN A 4 25.37 32.33 9.04
CA ASN A 4 25.34 31.16 8.17
C ASN A 4 23.92 31.08 7.63
N PHE A 5 23.71 31.58 6.40
CA PHE A 5 22.56 31.18 5.60
C PHE A 5 22.66 29.67 5.42
N TYR A 6 21.92 28.89 6.22
CA TYR A 6 21.72 27.47 5.95
C TYR A 6 21.00 27.40 4.59
N GLN A 7 21.73 27.01 3.56
CA GLN A 7 21.15 26.74 2.26
C GLN A 7 20.28 25.50 2.42
N GLN A 8 18.96 25.69 2.39
CA GLN A 8 18.02 24.60 2.60
C GLN A 8 18.15 23.62 1.44
N HIS A 9 18.62 22.40 1.74
CA HIS A 9 18.70 21.32 0.78
C HIS A 9 17.34 20.64 0.64
N TYR A 10 16.97 20.30 -0.59
CA TYR A 10 15.73 19.60 -0.91
C TYR A 10 16.04 18.44 -1.83
N PHE A 11 15.26 17.36 -1.72
CA PHE A 11 15.18 16.40 -2.80
C PHE A 11 14.40 17.01 -3.95
N GLU A 12 14.78 16.63 -5.16
CA GLU A 12 13.99 16.94 -6.33
C GLU A 12 12.99 15.83 -6.60
N PHE A 13 11.84 16.16 -7.20
CA PHE A 13 10.97 15.14 -7.76
C PHE A 13 10.37 15.55 -9.10
N ILE A 14 10.18 14.55 -9.96
CA ILE A 14 9.52 14.66 -11.24
C ILE A 14 8.26 13.80 -11.18
N SER A 15 7.10 14.46 -11.23
CA SER A 15 5.79 13.81 -11.27
C SER A 15 5.16 14.01 -12.66
N SER A 16 4.94 12.93 -13.39
CA SER A 16 4.29 12.94 -14.71
C SER A 16 3.82 11.54 -15.09
N LYS A 17 2.74 11.43 -15.86
CA LYS A 17 2.04 10.18 -16.15
C LYS A 17 2.92 9.04 -16.69
N CYS A 18 2.42 7.83 -16.61
CA CYS A 18 3.04 6.65 -17.20
C CYS A 18 3.38 6.90 -18.69
N GLY A 19 4.59 6.56 -19.11
CA GLY A 19 5.03 6.68 -20.51
C GLY A 19 5.37 8.10 -20.98
N SER A 20 5.22 9.13 -20.15
CA SER A 20 5.47 10.55 -20.51
C SER A 20 6.94 10.94 -20.76
N GLY A 21 7.89 9.99 -20.67
CA GLY A 21 9.31 10.24 -20.96
C GLY A 21 10.22 10.47 -19.75
N LYS A 22 9.77 10.23 -18.51
CA LYS A 22 10.63 10.32 -17.30
C LYS A 22 11.96 9.57 -17.42
N GLY A 23 11.92 8.30 -17.86
CA GLY A 23 13.12 7.49 -18.05
C GLY A 23 14.05 8.02 -19.14
N LEU A 24 13.50 8.56 -20.23
CA LEU A 24 14.29 9.20 -21.30
C LEU A 24 14.96 10.49 -20.80
N HIS A 25 14.26 11.27 -19.98
CA HIS A 25 14.84 12.45 -19.35
C HIS A 25 16.01 12.07 -18.43
N MET A 26 15.83 11.07 -17.55
CA MET A 26 16.90 10.54 -16.70
C MET A 26 18.11 10.07 -17.53
N GLN A 27 17.88 9.30 -18.59
CA GLN A 27 18.94 8.86 -19.50
C GLN A 27 19.70 10.04 -20.13
N LYS A 28 18.97 11.05 -20.63
CA LYS A 28 19.56 12.26 -21.21
C LYS A 28 20.44 13.00 -20.22
N MET A 29 19.94 13.24 -19.00
CA MET A 29 20.69 13.94 -17.95
C MET A 29 21.96 13.19 -17.54
N ILE A 30 21.91 11.86 -17.46
CA ILE A 30 23.09 11.02 -17.17
C ILE A 30 24.13 11.14 -18.30
N ASN A 31 23.70 11.03 -19.55
CA ASN A 31 24.60 11.15 -20.70
C ASN A 31 25.28 12.52 -20.76
N GLU A 32 24.52 13.60 -20.56
CA GLU A 32 25.05 14.97 -20.55
C GLU A 32 25.98 15.23 -19.36
N GLY A 33 25.63 14.73 -18.17
CA GLY A 33 26.45 14.84 -16.96
C GLY A 33 27.82 14.19 -17.14
N ILE A 34 27.85 12.97 -17.67
CA ILE A 34 29.09 12.22 -17.92
C ILE A 34 29.89 12.89 -19.04
N ALA A 35 29.26 13.28 -20.15
CA ALA A 35 29.96 13.86 -21.30
C ALA A 35 30.60 15.22 -20.99
N THR A 36 29.93 16.05 -20.18
CA THR A 36 30.43 17.38 -19.83
C THR A 36 31.31 17.40 -18.57
N GLY A 37 31.28 16.33 -17.76
CA GLY A 37 32.01 16.22 -16.51
C GLY A 37 31.41 16.98 -15.32
N HIS A 38 30.29 17.69 -15.50
CA HIS A 38 29.62 18.44 -14.40
C HIS A 38 29.04 17.52 -13.33
N GLN A 39 28.54 16.34 -13.73
CA GLN A 39 28.05 15.31 -12.82
C GLN A 39 28.47 13.95 -13.38
N ARG A 40 29.59 13.43 -12.89
CA ARG A 40 30.20 12.20 -13.44
C ARG A 40 29.60 10.93 -12.86
N TYR A 41 29.21 10.93 -11.60
CA TYR A 41 28.82 9.73 -10.86
C TYR A 41 27.31 9.69 -10.62
N HIS A 42 26.69 8.56 -10.97
CA HIS A 42 25.24 8.36 -10.91
C HIS A 42 24.88 7.03 -10.24
N ILE A 43 23.85 7.04 -9.40
CA ILE A 43 23.20 5.84 -8.88
C ILE A 43 21.78 5.79 -9.42
N ILE A 44 21.40 4.67 -10.00
CA ILE A 44 20.04 4.41 -10.49
C ILE A 44 19.40 3.38 -9.56
N VAL A 45 18.27 3.76 -8.99
CA VAL A 45 17.53 2.98 -8.00
C VAL A 45 16.16 2.65 -8.57
N GLN A 46 15.84 1.36 -8.64
CA GLN A 46 14.52 0.88 -9.07
C GLN A 46 14.03 -0.26 -8.17
N SER A 47 12.72 -0.56 -8.23
CA SER A 47 12.11 -1.51 -7.29
C SER A 47 12.42 -2.98 -7.58
N THR A 48 12.82 -3.31 -8.81
CA THR A 48 13.05 -4.71 -9.23
C THR A 48 14.25 -4.86 -10.16
N LYS A 49 14.84 -6.06 -10.16
CA LYS A 49 15.91 -6.46 -11.08
C LYS A 49 15.51 -6.30 -12.55
N VAL A 50 14.28 -6.70 -12.91
CA VAL A 50 13.76 -6.63 -14.28
C VAL A 50 13.74 -5.19 -14.81
N LEU A 51 13.36 -4.22 -13.96
CA LEU A 51 13.40 -2.82 -14.35
C LEU A 51 14.84 -2.35 -14.59
N LEU A 52 15.77 -2.74 -13.71
CA LEU A 52 17.19 -2.39 -13.84
C LEU A 52 17.78 -2.98 -15.13
N GLU A 53 17.48 -4.23 -15.44
CA GLU A 53 17.91 -4.90 -16.69
C GLU A 53 17.37 -4.21 -17.94
N GLN A 54 16.11 -3.74 -17.90
CA GLN A 54 15.53 -2.97 -18.99
C GLN A 54 16.22 -1.61 -19.15
N PHE A 55 16.48 -0.92 -18.03
CA PHE A 55 17.10 0.39 -18.07
C PHE A 55 18.59 0.32 -18.42
N TYR A 56 19.28 -0.76 -18.05
CA TYR A 56 20.68 -1.03 -18.39
C TYR A 56 20.93 -0.91 -19.89
N LYS A 57 20.02 -1.44 -20.71
CA LYS A 57 20.14 -1.41 -22.19
C LYS A 57 20.25 0.02 -22.75
N TYR A 58 19.66 1.01 -22.08
CA TYR A 58 19.74 2.42 -22.50
C TYR A 58 21.09 3.08 -22.18
N LEU A 59 21.89 2.45 -21.32
CA LEU A 59 23.16 2.97 -20.80
C LEU A 59 24.32 1.99 -21.00
N GLU A 60 24.14 0.91 -21.79
CA GLU A 60 25.12 -0.15 -21.98
C GLU A 60 26.49 0.38 -22.45
N HIS A 61 26.50 1.45 -23.27
CA HIS A 61 27.71 2.11 -23.73
C HIS A 61 28.56 2.73 -22.61
N HIS A 62 27.97 3.03 -21.45
CA HIS A 62 28.69 3.50 -20.25
C HIS A 62 29.17 2.36 -19.34
N ARG A 63 28.82 1.10 -19.66
CA ARG A 63 29.12 -0.10 -18.85
C ARG A 63 28.74 0.07 -17.36
N PRO A 64 27.45 0.28 -17.03
CA PRO A 64 27.01 0.42 -15.65
C PRO A 64 27.36 -0.83 -14.82
N GLU A 65 27.64 -0.64 -13.54
CA GLU A 65 27.76 -1.75 -12.58
C GLU A 65 26.40 -2.02 -11.94
N MET A 66 25.76 -3.14 -12.31
CA MET A 66 24.48 -3.55 -11.75
C MET A 66 24.67 -4.54 -10.59
N ILE A 67 24.27 -4.13 -9.39
CA ILE A 67 24.48 -4.90 -8.15
C ILE A 67 23.11 -5.29 -7.58
N VAL A 68 22.67 -6.49 -7.93
CA VAL A 68 21.38 -7.08 -7.54
C VAL A 68 21.59 -8.49 -7.00
N SER A 69 20.67 -8.98 -6.17
CA SER A 69 20.73 -10.38 -5.74
C SER A 69 20.52 -11.31 -6.93
N GLU A 70 21.40 -12.29 -7.09
CA GLU A 70 21.18 -13.39 -8.05
C GLU A 70 20.28 -14.47 -7.43
N ASP A 71 20.35 -14.67 -6.11
CA ASP A 71 19.47 -15.48 -5.26
C ASP A 71 19.40 -14.86 -3.84
N ASP A 72 18.34 -15.10 -3.07
CA ASP A 72 17.92 -14.38 -1.84
C ASP A 72 18.92 -14.36 -0.64
N LEU A 73 20.14 -14.91 -0.77
CA LEU A 73 21.06 -15.14 0.36
C LEU A 73 22.55 -14.89 0.08
N SER A 74 22.93 -14.02 -0.87
CA SER A 74 24.35 -13.63 -0.94
C SER A 74 24.71 -12.60 0.15
N ILE A 75 25.57 -13.04 1.08
CA ILE A 75 25.94 -12.39 2.35
C ILE A 75 26.65 -11.03 2.18
N ASN A 76 26.84 -10.53 0.94
CA ASN A 76 27.67 -9.35 0.75
C ASN A 76 27.25 -8.33 -0.33
N LEU A 77 25.95 -8.21 -0.66
CA LEU A 77 25.49 -7.16 -1.58
C LEU A 77 25.83 -5.76 -1.05
N LEU A 78 25.62 -5.50 0.24
CA LEU A 78 25.88 -4.17 0.81
C LEU A 78 27.37 -3.82 0.80
N GLN A 79 28.29 -4.74 1.15
CA GLN A 79 29.71 -4.40 1.05
C GLN A 79 30.19 -4.37 -0.40
N ARG A 80 29.63 -5.16 -1.34
CA ARG A 80 29.91 -4.97 -2.78
C ARG A 80 29.54 -3.55 -3.22
N ILE A 81 28.32 -3.08 -2.90
CA ILE A 81 27.90 -1.70 -3.17
C ILE A 81 28.87 -0.70 -2.56
N ASN A 82 29.22 -0.87 -1.28
CA ASN A 82 30.13 0.03 -0.58
C ASN A 82 31.54 0.04 -1.19
N THR A 83 32.05 -1.11 -1.63
CA THR A 83 33.34 -1.24 -2.33
C THR A 83 33.29 -0.51 -3.67
N THR A 84 32.25 -0.72 -4.48
CA THR A 84 32.09 -0.06 -5.78
C THR A 84 31.95 1.46 -5.63
N LEU A 85 31.19 1.94 -4.64
CA LEU A 85 31.06 3.37 -4.34
C LEU A 85 32.41 4.02 -3.99
N SER A 86 33.30 3.27 -3.33
CA SER A 86 34.62 3.76 -2.92
C SER A 86 35.71 3.60 -3.97
N SER A 87 35.59 2.68 -4.94
CA SER A 87 36.64 2.45 -5.94
C SER A 87 36.69 3.55 -7.00
N GLY A 88 35.55 4.16 -7.33
CA GLY A 88 35.45 5.16 -8.40
C GLY A 88 35.67 4.58 -9.81
N GLU A 89 35.69 3.26 -9.95
CA GLU A 89 35.92 2.55 -11.22
C GLU A 89 34.73 2.68 -12.17
N HIS A 90 33.52 2.87 -11.62
CA HIS A 90 32.27 2.96 -12.38
C HIS A 90 31.63 4.33 -12.21
N ASN A 91 31.25 4.95 -13.32
CA ASN A 91 30.49 6.20 -13.32
C ASN A 91 29.00 5.98 -13.00
N ILE A 92 28.49 4.76 -13.22
CA ILE A 92 27.07 4.43 -13.05
C ILE A 92 26.95 3.15 -12.23
N ILE A 93 26.17 3.21 -11.14
CA ILE A 93 25.81 2.06 -10.31
C ILE A 93 24.30 1.88 -10.36
N MET A 94 23.83 0.63 -10.52
CA MET A 94 22.42 0.28 -10.61
C MET A 94 22.05 -0.70 -9.48
N ILE A 95 21.13 -0.31 -8.59
CA ILE A 95 20.76 -1.07 -7.40
C ILE A 95 19.25 -1.04 -7.16
N THR A 96 18.77 -1.90 -6.26
CA THR A 96 17.36 -1.83 -5.81
C THR A 96 17.17 -0.82 -4.68
N ASP A 97 15.95 -0.29 -4.55
CA ASP A 97 15.55 0.59 -3.44
C ASP A 97 15.81 -0.02 -2.06
N LYS A 98 15.49 -1.30 -1.88
CA LYS A 98 15.79 -2.04 -0.65
C LYS A 98 17.26 -2.00 -0.25
N MET A 99 18.18 -1.93 -1.22
CA MET A 99 19.61 -1.82 -0.96
C MET A 99 20.05 -0.37 -0.81
N PHE A 100 19.48 0.55 -1.58
CA PHE A 100 19.77 1.99 -1.49
C PHE A 100 19.58 2.51 -0.07
N TYR A 101 18.44 2.22 0.55
CA TYR A 101 18.14 2.68 1.91
C TYR A 101 19.00 2.02 3.01
N ARG A 102 19.96 1.16 2.66
CA ARG A 102 20.92 0.58 3.61
C ARG A 102 22.30 1.23 3.53
N ILE A 103 22.51 2.10 2.56
CA ILE A 103 23.79 2.78 2.36
C ILE A 103 23.85 3.97 3.31
N GLU A 104 24.95 4.05 4.06
CA GLU A 104 25.23 5.21 4.90
C GLU A 104 25.33 6.49 4.05
N PRO A 105 24.57 7.57 4.36
CA PRO A 105 24.47 8.75 3.50
C PRO A 105 25.82 9.34 3.10
N ASN A 106 26.80 9.36 4.00
CA ASN A 106 28.15 9.88 3.72
C ASN A 106 28.87 9.17 2.55
N ARG A 107 28.52 7.92 2.24
CA ARG A 107 29.07 7.18 1.10
C ARG A 107 28.49 7.61 -0.25
N LEU A 108 27.39 8.36 -0.23
CA LEU A 108 26.69 8.84 -1.42
C LEU A 108 27.15 10.26 -1.83
N LYS A 109 28.02 10.91 -1.05
CA LYS A 109 28.51 12.25 -1.37
C LYS A 109 29.22 12.26 -2.74
N GLY A 110 28.85 13.22 -3.59
CA GLY A 110 29.35 13.34 -4.95
C GLY A 110 28.60 12.49 -6.00
N TRP A 111 27.69 11.62 -5.58
CA TRP A 111 26.82 10.86 -6.47
C TRP A 111 25.48 11.59 -6.66
N LYS A 112 24.99 11.62 -7.90
CA LYS A 112 23.58 11.95 -8.20
C LYS A 112 22.77 10.68 -8.12
N VAL A 113 21.75 10.65 -7.25
CA VAL A 113 20.88 9.50 -7.09
C VAL A 113 19.56 9.73 -7.82
N TRP A 114 19.18 8.78 -8.65
CA TRP A 114 17.90 8.75 -9.35
C TRP A 114 17.07 7.59 -8.81
N ILE A 115 15.88 7.90 -8.29
CA ILE A 115 14.96 6.91 -7.70
C ILE A 115 13.68 6.85 -8.54
N ASP A 116 13.48 5.76 -9.27
CA ASP A 116 12.41 5.65 -10.27
C ASP A 116 11.31 4.66 -9.86
N ASP A 117 10.08 5.18 -9.70
CA ASP A 117 8.85 4.49 -9.25
C ASP A 117 9.02 3.69 -7.92
N CYS A 118 9.92 4.15 -7.04
CA CYS A 118 10.13 3.61 -5.68
C CYS A 118 9.56 4.55 -4.62
N THR A 119 8.24 4.55 -4.47
CA THR A 119 7.51 5.42 -3.54
C THR A 119 7.16 4.77 -2.21
N LYS A 120 7.46 3.48 -2.01
CA LYS A 120 7.16 2.80 -0.76
C LYS A 120 8.10 3.30 0.35
N SER A 121 7.56 4.01 1.34
CA SER A 121 8.34 4.62 2.44
C SER A 121 8.27 3.86 3.76
N PHE A 122 7.23 3.05 3.97
CA PHE A 122 7.01 2.31 5.21
C PHE A 122 6.32 0.97 4.99
N ASP A 123 6.34 0.14 6.03
CA ASP A 123 5.50 -1.04 6.20
C ASP A 123 4.77 -0.96 7.54
N LEU A 124 3.51 -1.40 7.55
CA LEU A 124 2.68 -1.52 8.74
C LEU A 124 2.15 -2.95 8.83
N ILE A 125 2.52 -3.64 9.90
CA ILE A 125 2.09 -5.00 10.20
C ILE A 125 1.09 -4.94 11.35
N ILE A 126 -0.14 -5.37 11.07
CA ILE A 126 -1.20 -5.50 12.06
C ILE A 126 -1.62 -6.96 12.11
N ARG A 127 -1.57 -7.55 13.31
CA ARG A 127 -1.94 -8.94 13.53
C ARG A 127 -2.83 -9.08 14.76
N GLY A 128 -4.04 -9.57 14.57
CA GLY A 128 -4.93 -9.93 15.69
C GLY A 128 -4.33 -11.03 16.56
N ILE A 129 -4.60 -10.94 17.86
CA ILE A 129 -4.17 -11.90 18.89
C ILE A 129 -5.45 -12.48 19.50
N SER A 130 -5.60 -13.81 19.46
CA SER A 130 -6.70 -14.50 20.14
C SER A 130 -6.52 -14.39 21.66
N ASP A 131 -7.62 -14.38 22.40
CA ASP A 131 -7.57 -14.34 23.86
C ASP A 131 -6.88 -15.58 24.46
N THR A 132 -7.05 -16.74 23.80
CA THR A 132 -6.47 -18.02 24.23
C THR A 132 -4.95 -18.07 24.10
N ASP A 133 -4.38 -17.38 23.11
CA ASP A 133 -2.96 -17.47 22.78
C ASP A 133 -2.19 -16.20 23.20
N ARG A 134 -2.87 -15.26 23.88
CA ARG A 134 -2.37 -13.91 24.15
C ARG A 134 -1.04 -13.91 24.91
N GLU A 135 -0.97 -14.64 26.02
CA GLU A 135 0.20 -14.66 26.88
C GLU A 135 1.42 -15.25 26.14
N ASP A 136 1.24 -16.36 25.43
CA ASP A 136 2.30 -17.01 24.66
C ASP A 136 2.81 -16.13 23.52
N ILE A 137 1.89 -15.50 22.77
CA ILE A 137 2.23 -14.62 21.67
C ILE A 137 3.00 -13.38 22.18
N ILE A 138 2.58 -12.78 23.28
CA ILE A 138 3.28 -11.64 23.89
C ILE A 138 4.68 -12.06 24.37
N ASN A 139 4.79 -13.23 25.01
CA ASN A 139 6.08 -13.75 25.46
C ASN A 139 7.05 -13.99 24.29
N ILE A 140 6.55 -14.46 23.15
CA ILE A 140 7.34 -14.59 21.92
C ILE A 140 7.81 -13.21 21.44
N TYR A 141 6.92 -12.23 21.36
CA TYR A 141 7.29 -10.90 20.87
C TYR A 141 8.25 -10.15 21.79
N ASN A 142 8.08 -10.26 23.11
CA ASN A 142 9.01 -9.67 24.09
C ASN A 142 10.42 -10.29 24.01
N LYS A 143 10.54 -11.53 23.52
CA LYS A 143 11.86 -12.11 23.21
C LYS A 143 12.39 -11.56 21.88
N MET A 144 11.55 -11.53 20.85
CA MET A 144 11.92 -11.11 19.49
C MET A 144 12.23 -9.62 19.34
N LEU A 145 11.63 -8.76 20.17
CA LEU A 145 11.71 -7.30 20.04
C LEU A 145 12.45 -6.73 21.25
N ILE A 146 13.60 -6.11 21.00
CA ILE A 146 14.33 -5.36 22.02
C ILE A 146 13.78 -3.93 21.98
N THR A 147 13.06 -3.52 23.03
CA THR A 147 12.45 -2.20 23.13
C THR A 147 13.40 -1.20 23.79
N GLU A 148 13.39 0.03 23.30
CA GLU A 148 14.00 1.15 24.02
C GLU A 148 13.18 1.50 25.28
N LYS A 149 13.82 2.19 26.23
CA LYS A 149 13.15 2.60 27.48
C LYS A 149 12.13 3.70 27.24
N GLU A 150 12.49 4.66 26.39
CA GLU A 150 11.71 5.85 26.08
C GLU A 150 10.72 5.58 24.94
N TYR A 151 9.66 6.39 24.91
CA TYR A 151 8.71 6.38 23.81
C TYR A 151 9.22 7.24 22.65
N LEU A 152 8.69 6.96 21.46
CA LEU A 152 8.94 7.77 20.27
C LEU A 152 8.22 9.11 20.37
N GLU A 153 8.96 10.18 20.13
CA GLU A 153 8.40 11.51 19.88
C GLU A 153 7.88 11.56 18.44
N LEU A 154 6.57 11.50 18.28
CA LEU A 154 5.85 11.52 16.99
C LEU A 154 5.19 12.87 16.71
N SER A 155 4.90 13.63 17.75
CA SER A 155 4.31 14.97 17.71
C SER A 155 5.23 15.96 18.42
N SER A 156 5.42 17.15 17.83
CA SER A 156 6.18 18.25 18.44
C SER A 156 5.41 18.99 19.54
N VAL A 157 4.19 18.53 19.87
CA VAL A 157 3.35 19.12 20.91
C VAL A 157 3.68 18.48 22.25
N ASP A 158 4.03 19.31 23.24
CA ASP A 158 4.32 18.86 24.60
C ASP A 158 3.14 18.07 25.19
N ASN A 159 3.44 16.89 25.75
CA ASN A 159 2.47 15.97 26.36
C ASN A 159 1.36 15.45 25.43
N ASP A 160 1.57 15.48 24.10
CA ASP A 160 0.66 14.81 23.17
C ASP A 160 0.56 13.30 23.50
N PRO A 161 -0.65 12.75 23.72
CA PRO A 161 -0.83 11.33 24.03
C PRO A 161 -0.16 10.38 23.04
N VAL A 162 -0.03 10.76 21.76
CA VAL A 162 0.62 9.92 20.73
C VAL A 162 2.08 9.62 21.06
N ASN A 163 2.77 10.56 21.74
CA ASN A 163 4.16 10.43 22.17
C ASN A 163 4.37 9.39 23.29
N TYR A 164 3.30 8.79 23.81
CA TYR A 164 3.35 7.73 24.83
C TYR A 164 2.78 6.40 24.33
N LYS A 165 2.53 6.26 23.02
CA LYS A 165 1.94 5.04 22.43
C LYS A 165 3.00 4.07 21.91
N TYR A 166 4.03 4.56 21.23
CA TYR A 166 4.97 3.72 20.47
C TYR A 166 6.37 3.74 21.05
N LYS A 167 7.05 2.61 20.96
CA LYS A 167 8.47 2.49 21.32
C LYS A 167 9.30 2.04 20.14
N SER A 168 10.50 2.57 20.02
CA SER A 168 11.51 2.06 19.09
C SER A 168 11.86 0.62 19.44
N VAL A 169 12.06 -0.21 18.42
CA VAL A 169 12.47 -1.61 18.60
C VAL A 169 13.59 -2.02 17.66
N GLN A 170 14.40 -2.98 18.13
CA GLN A 170 15.30 -3.76 17.30
C GLN A 170 14.86 -5.22 17.26
N ILE A 171 14.98 -5.85 16.09
CA ILE A 171 14.70 -7.29 15.95
C ILE A 171 15.87 -8.08 16.53
N ASN A 172 15.58 -8.96 17.49
CA ASN A 172 16.56 -9.84 18.12
C ASN A 172 16.79 -11.10 17.25
N ASP A 173 17.84 -11.04 16.42
CA ASP A 173 18.20 -12.14 15.53
C ASP A 173 18.78 -13.37 16.27
N ASP A 174 19.19 -13.23 17.53
CA ASP A 174 19.85 -14.32 18.30
C ASP A 174 18.86 -15.24 19.04
N VAL A 175 17.57 -14.89 19.07
CA VAL A 175 16.56 -15.70 19.77
C VAL A 175 16.30 -16.98 18.98
N LYS A 176 16.43 -18.11 19.66
CA LYS A 176 15.99 -19.44 19.19
C LYS A 176 14.53 -19.64 19.56
N LEU A 177 13.67 -19.80 18.56
CA LEU A 177 12.24 -20.08 18.71
C LEU A 177 11.95 -21.50 18.18
N SER A 178 10.74 -22.01 18.42
CA SER A 178 10.30 -23.25 17.78
C SER A 178 10.07 -23.01 16.28
N ALA A 179 10.13 -24.05 15.46
CA ALA A 179 9.96 -23.95 14.00
C ALA A 179 8.62 -23.29 13.59
N ASP A 180 7.53 -23.55 14.33
CA ASP A 180 6.22 -22.93 14.08
C ASP A 180 6.22 -21.42 14.37
N VAL A 181 7.14 -20.95 15.22
CA VAL A 181 7.30 -19.55 15.62
C VAL A 181 8.37 -18.84 14.77
N ASP A 182 9.33 -19.56 14.20
CA ASP A 182 10.35 -19.01 13.30
C ASP A 182 9.71 -18.33 12.07
N LEU A 183 8.58 -18.85 11.57
CA LEU A 183 7.83 -18.21 10.49
C LEU A 183 7.39 -16.77 10.86
N LEU A 184 7.09 -16.52 12.13
CA LEU A 184 6.77 -15.18 12.61
C LEU A 184 8.00 -14.29 12.55
N LYS A 185 9.15 -14.78 13.03
CA LYS A 185 10.42 -14.05 12.93
C LYS A 185 10.78 -13.71 11.49
N GLU A 186 10.56 -14.62 10.54
CA GLU A 186 10.77 -14.35 9.11
C GLU A 186 9.86 -13.23 8.58
N GLN A 187 8.60 -13.16 9.01
CA GLN A 187 7.70 -12.07 8.60
C GLN A 187 8.23 -10.70 9.01
N TYR A 188 8.77 -10.58 10.24
CA TYR A 188 9.28 -9.32 10.78
C TYR A 188 10.73 -9.01 10.39
N LYS A 189 11.52 -10.01 9.97
CA LYS A 189 12.88 -9.79 9.46
C LYS A 189 12.91 -8.83 8.28
N THR A 190 11.83 -8.71 7.52
CA THR A 190 11.72 -7.71 6.45
C THR A 190 11.79 -6.27 6.97
N LEU A 191 11.37 -6.02 8.22
CA LEU A 191 11.39 -4.69 8.81
C LEU A 191 12.80 -4.20 9.14
N LYS A 192 13.78 -5.11 9.29
CA LYS A 192 15.18 -4.75 9.58
C LYS A 192 15.84 -3.88 8.50
N PHE A 193 15.21 -3.80 7.33
CA PHE A 193 15.69 -2.95 6.23
C PHE A 193 15.27 -1.49 6.38
N TYR A 194 14.37 -1.17 7.31
CA TYR A 194 13.96 0.21 7.60
C TYR A 194 14.91 0.90 8.60
N HIS A 195 14.99 2.21 8.51
CA HIS A 195 15.84 3.03 9.40
C HIS A 195 15.28 3.12 10.82
N LYS A 196 13.96 3.10 10.93
CA LYS A 196 13.21 3.17 12.18
C LYS A 196 12.22 2.01 12.19
N ILE A 197 12.08 1.39 13.35
CA ILE A 197 11.08 0.36 13.61
C ILE A 197 10.44 0.70 14.95
N ALA A 198 9.11 0.67 14.99
CA ALA A 198 8.33 0.97 16.18
C ALA A 198 7.26 -0.09 16.43
N VAL A 199 6.94 -0.30 17.69
CA VAL A 199 5.85 -1.17 18.14
C VAL A 199 4.87 -0.35 18.97
N LEU A 200 3.57 -0.63 18.83
CA LEU A 200 2.57 -0.14 19.77
C LEU A 200 2.82 -0.78 21.13
N ASN A 201 3.12 0.02 22.15
CA ASN A 201 3.49 -0.49 23.48
C ASN A 201 2.36 -1.33 24.11
N ASP A 202 1.11 -0.93 23.88
CA ASP A 202 -0.06 -1.68 24.36
C ASP A 202 -0.20 -3.07 23.74
N SER A 203 0.37 -3.31 22.55
CA SER A 203 0.47 -4.66 21.99
C SER A 203 1.37 -5.56 22.82
N LEU A 204 2.47 -5.04 23.35
CA LEU A 204 3.42 -5.81 24.17
C LEU A 204 2.97 -5.97 25.62
N LEU A 205 2.11 -5.07 26.11
CA LEU A 205 1.49 -5.17 27.42
C LEU A 205 0.21 -6.02 27.43
N GLY A 206 -0.24 -6.49 26.26
CA GLY A 206 -1.49 -7.25 26.12
C GLY A 206 -2.75 -6.45 26.39
N LYS A 207 -2.67 -5.11 26.33
CA LYS A 207 -3.82 -4.21 26.45
C LYS A 207 -4.56 -4.05 25.12
N ALA A 208 -3.86 -4.23 24.00
CA ALA A 208 -4.46 -4.30 22.68
C ALA A 208 -4.67 -5.76 22.24
N ASN A 209 -5.78 -6.02 21.54
CA ASN A 209 -6.07 -7.35 20.95
C ASN A 209 -5.33 -7.58 19.62
N GLN A 210 -4.33 -6.76 19.34
CA GLN A 210 -3.55 -6.79 18.10
C GLN A 210 -2.12 -6.38 18.36
N LEU A 211 -1.20 -7.04 17.65
CA LEU A 211 0.16 -6.57 17.49
C LEU A 211 0.21 -5.56 16.35
N VAL A 212 0.84 -4.42 16.61
CA VAL A 212 1.11 -3.38 15.60
C VAL A 212 2.59 -3.07 15.60
N ILE A 213 3.24 -3.30 14.46
CA ILE A 213 4.64 -2.93 14.23
C ILE A 213 4.72 -2.15 12.93
N ALA A 214 5.48 -1.05 12.93
CA ALA A 214 5.75 -0.26 11.74
C ALA A 214 7.25 -0.12 11.54
N GLY A 215 7.67 -0.08 10.27
CA GLY A 215 9.04 0.28 9.89
C GLY A 215 9.01 1.31 8.78
N TRP A 216 9.90 2.31 8.82
CA TRP A 216 9.96 3.35 7.79
C TRP A 216 11.37 3.86 7.52
N TYR A 217 11.55 4.43 6.33
CA TYR A 217 12.76 5.14 5.96
C TYR A 217 12.74 6.56 6.55
N ASP A 218 13.75 6.87 7.34
CA ASP A 218 14.11 8.23 7.72
C ASP A 218 14.81 8.90 6.51
N LEU A 219 14.17 9.92 5.94
CA LEU A 219 14.73 10.64 4.78
C LEU A 219 15.59 11.85 5.19
N ASN A 220 15.43 12.38 6.41
CA ASN A 220 16.19 13.54 6.88
C ASN A 220 17.70 13.30 6.82
N ARG A 221 18.14 12.10 7.18
CA ARG A 221 19.54 11.66 7.10
C ARG A 221 20.20 11.84 5.73
N TYR A 222 19.46 11.88 4.61
CA TYR A 222 20.04 12.19 3.29
C TYR A 222 20.05 13.70 3.01
N ILE A 223 19.03 14.45 3.44
CA ILE A 223 19.01 15.92 3.36
C ILE A 223 20.13 16.52 4.20
N ASP A 224 20.27 16.07 5.44
CA ASP A 224 21.28 16.53 6.40
C ASP A 224 22.70 16.24 5.91
N ALA A 225 22.88 15.14 5.17
CA ALA A 225 24.15 14.78 4.55
C ALA A 225 24.42 15.48 3.21
N GLY A 226 23.46 16.27 2.70
CA GLY A 226 23.56 17.01 1.44
C GLY A 226 23.60 16.10 0.21
N ILE A 227 22.86 14.98 0.22
CA ILE A 227 22.85 14.02 -0.88
C ILE A 227 21.90 14.48 -1.97
N ASP A 228 22.39 14.52 -3.21
CA ASP A 228 21.59 14.92 -4.36
C ASP A 228 20.73 13.75 -4.87
N ILE A 229 19.43 13.81 -4.56
CA ILE A 229 18.45 12.79 -4.91
C ILE A 229 17.31 13.41 -5.74
N THR A 230 17.01 12.77 -6.87
CA THR A 230 15.81 13.04 -7.67
C THR A 230 14.90 11.82 -7.71
N TYR A 231 13.67 11.98 -7.24
CA TYR A 231 12.61 10.97 -7.37
C TYR A 231 11.85 11.14 -8.68
N LEU A 232 11.50 10.04 -9.34
CA LEU A 232 10.65 10.01 -10.51
C LEU A 232 9.48 9.10 -10.19
N ALA A 233 8.25 9.59 -10.33
CA ALA A 233 7.06 8.75 -10.22
C ALA A 233 5.90 9.27 -11.07
N ASN A 234 4.86 8.46 -11.24
CA ASN A 234 3.68 8.86 -12.03
C ASN A 234 2.82 9.90 -11.31
N ASP A 235 2.48 9.63 -10.05
CA ASP A 235 1.67 10.49 -9.19
C ASP A 235 2.38 10.73 -7.84
N PHE A 236 3.61 11.29 -7.90
CA PHE A 236 4.49 11.38 -6.72
C PHE A 236 3.85 12.13 -5.56
N GLU A 237 3.15 13.23 -5.86
CA GLU A 237 2.51 14.11 -4.86
C GLU A 237 1.41 13.41 -4.05
N HIS A 238 0.87 12.30 -4.57
CA HIS A 238 -0.13 11.50 -3.86
C HIS A 238 0.42 10.21 -3.26
N SER A 239 1.72 9.92 -3.45
CA SER A 239 2.37 8.82 -2.75
C SER A 239 2.42 9.07 -1.25
N LEU A 240 2.38 7.99 -0.47
CA LEU A 240 2.51 8.03 0.98
C LEU A 240 3.87 8.59 1.41
N LEU A 241 4.92 8.34 0.63
CA LEU A 241 6.25 8.94 0.85
C LEU A 241 6.20 10.46 0.77
N TYR A 242 5.61 11.03 -0.28
CA TYR A 242 5.49 12.48 -0.40
C TYR A 242 4.58 13.06 0.67
N LYS A 243 3.42 12.45 0.95
CA LYS A 243 2.50 12.97 1.98
C LYS A 243 3.19 13.09 3.34
N ARG A 244 3.96 12.07 3.74
CA ARG A 244 4.74 12.10 4.99
C ARG A 244 5.87 13.12 4.97
N TRP A 245 6.60 13.24 3.85
CA TRP A 245 7.87 13.95 3.78
C TRP A 245 7.84 15.18 2.86
N SER A 246 6.66 15.74 2.59
CA SER A 246 6.44 16.78 1.56
C SER A 246 7.35 17.99 1.72
N HIS A 247 7.65 18.37 2.97
CA HIS A 247 8.54 19.47 3.32
C HIS A 247 10.01 19.27 2.87
N LEU A 248 10.42 18.05 2.52
CA LEU A 248 11.77 17.73 2.02
C LEU A 248 11.87 17.81 0.49
N PHE A 249 10.77 18.06 -0.22
CA PHE A 249 10.69 17.91 -1.67
C PHE A 249 10.48 19.23 -2.40
N LYS A 250 11.13 19.33 -3.57
CA LYS A 250 10.92 20.40 -4.55
C LYS A 250 10.61 19.80 -5.93
N LYS A 251 9.52 20.27 -6.53
CA LYS A 251 9.09 19.80 -7.85
C LYS A 251 9.99 20.32 -8.96
N VAL A 252 10.37 19.44 -9.86
CA VAL A 252 11.02 19.74 -11.13
C VAL A 252 10.03 19.45 -12.26
N LYS A 253 9.72 20.47 -13.08
CA LYS A 253 8.87 20.31 -14.26
C LYS A 253 9.73 19.98 -15.46
N LEU A 254 9.32 18.97 -16.20
CA LEU A 254 9.91 18.63 -17.48
C LEU A 254 9.29 19.50 -18.58
N PRO A 255 10.02 19.81 -19.66
CA PRO A 255 9.48 20.51 -20.83
C PRO A 255 8.63 19.54 -21.67
N LEU A 256 7.49 19.11 -21.13
CA LEU A 256 6.56 18.16 -21.76
C LEU A 256 5.23 18.85 -22.10
N ASP A 257 4.53 18.32 -23.10
CA ASP A 257 3.14 18.71 -23.37
C ASP A 257 2.18 18.03 -22.39
N TYR A 258 2.04 18.65 -21.22
CA TYR A 258 1.13 18.18 -20.18
C TYR A 258 -0.34 18.19 -20.59
N GLN A 259 -0.74 19.01 -21.57
CA GLN A 259 -2.13 19.05 -22.02
C GLN A 259 -2.46 17.77 -22.79
N SER A 260 -1.63 17.42 -23.78
CA SER A 260 -1.78 16.16 -24.54
C SER A 260 -1.62 14.94 -23.64
N ILE A 261 -0.65 14.97 -22.72
CA ILE A 261 -0.46 13.91 -21.73
C ILE A 261 -1.72 13.73 -20.86
N ASN A 262 -2.35 14.83 -20.44
CA ASN A 262 -3.56 14.77 -19.63
C ASN A 262 -4.77 14.26 -20.43
N ALA A 263 -4.94 14.73 -21.67
CA ALA A 263 -6.01 14.32 -22.57
C ALA A 263 -5.96 12.82 -22.91
N ASN A 264 -4.79 12.19 -22.81
CA ASN A 264 -4.60 10.76 -23.09
C ASN A 264 -5.53 9.84 -22.26
N ASP A 265 -5.92 10.23 -21.05
CA ASP A 265 -6.87 9.44 -20.23
C ASP A 265 -8.27 9.34 -20.88
N LEU A 266 -8.63 10.26 -21.78
CA LEU A 266 -9.91 10.23 -22.48
C LEU A 266 -10.02 9.04 -23.45
N ARG A 267 -8.91 8.34 -23.72
CA ARG A 267 -8.87 7.09 -24.50
C ARG A 267 -9.23 5.85 -23.66
N ILE A 268 -9.46 6.01 -22.36
CA ILE A 268 -9.83 4.92 -21.45
C ILE A 268 -11.35 4.83 -21.35
N ASP A 269 -11.91 3.66 -21.64
CA ASP A 269 -13.33 3.34 -21.46
C ASP A 269 -13.48 2.29 -20.36
N VAL A 270 -14.05 2.65 -19.22
CA VAL A 270 -14.20 1.74 -18.09
C VAL A 270 -15.60 1.11 -18.10
N LYS A 271 -15.65 -0.20 -17.94
CA LYS A 271 -16.86 -1.00 -17.80
C LYS A 271 -16.86 -1.72 -16.46
N TYR A 272 -17.98 -1.65 -15.74
CA TYR A 272 -18.09 -2.23 -14.39
C TYR A 272 -19.38 -3.02 -14.20
N PHE A 273 -19.43 -3.94 -13.24
CA PHE A 273 -20.56 -4.89 -13.09
C PHE A 273 -21.43 -4.62 -11.86
N PHE A 274 -20.90 -3.95 -10.83
CA PHE A 274 -21.54 -3.82 -9.53
C PHE A 274 -21.55 -2.37 -9.03
N ASP A 275 -22.72 -1.85 -8.66
CA ASP A 275 -22.81 -0.57 -7.95
C ASP A 275 -22.54 -0.84 -6.46
N THR A 276 -21.48 -0.23 -5.92
CA THR A 276 -21.22 -0.25 -4.49
C THR A 276 -22.34 0.45 -3.72
N THR A 277 -22.51 0.04 -2.47
CA THR A 277 -23.49 0.64 -1.57
C THR A 277 -22.84 0.93 -0.23
N LYS A 278 -23.55 1.67 0.63
CA LYS A 278 -23.12 1.91 2.02
C LYS A 278 -22.78 0.63 2.78
N HIS A 279 -23.45 -0.49 2.46
CA HIS A 279 -23.28 -1.76 3.16
C HIS A 279 -22.43 -2.78 2.37
N ASP A 280 -22.30 -2.59 1.05
CA ASP A 280 -21.55 -3.49 0.17
C ASP A 280 -20.55 -2.72 -0.69
N LYS A 281 -19.31 -2.68 -0.19
CA LYS A 281 -18.16 -2.01 -0.77
C LYS A 281 -17.49 -2.81 -1.89
N GLY A 282 -18.29 -3.43 -2.76
CA GLY A 282 -17.79 -4.09 -3.96
C GLY A 282 -16.97 -5.36 -3.73
N LEU A 283 -15.85 -5.47 -4.45
CA LEU A 283 -15.01 -6.67 -4.52
C LEU A 283 -14.19 -6.89 -3.23
N SER A 284 -14.13 -8.13 -2.76
CA SER A 284 -13.28 -8.50 -1.62
C SER A 284 -12.39 -9.71 -1.94
N LYS A 285 -11.23 -9.77 -1.26
CA LYS A 285 -10.30 -10.91 -1.35
C LYS A 285 -10.99 -12.24 -1.07
N GLU A 286 -11.95 -12.26 -0.15
CA GLU A 286 -12.68 -13.47 0.23
C GLU A 286 -13.67 -13.92 -0.85
N GLN A 287 -14.37 -12.98 -1.50
CA GLN A 287 -15.24 -13.30 -2.65
C GLN A 287 -14.43 -13.88 -3.82
N LEU A 288 -13.26 -13.32 -4.11
CA LEU A 288 -12.33 -13.83 -5.12
C LEU A 288 -11.76 -15.21 -4.77
N LYS A 289 -11.45 -15.45 -3.49
CA LYS A 289 -10.93 -16.75 -3.01
C LYS A 289 -11.98 -17.84 -3.09
N LYS A 290 -13.21 -17.56 -2.64
CA LYS A 290 -14.34 -18.51 -2.65
C LYS A 290 -15.00 -18.68 -4.01
N ASN A 291 -14.65 -17.84 -4.99
CA ASN A 291 -15.34 -17.72 -6.28
C ASN A 291 -16.87 -17.69 -6.10
N CYS A 292 -17.37 -16.69 -5.38
CA CYS A 292 -18.79 -16.63 -5.06
C CYS A 292 -19.66 -16.46 -6.33
N ALA A 293 -20.99 -16.61 -6.17
CA ALA A 293 -21.93 -16.60 -7.30
C ALA A 293 -21.81 -15.37 -8.22
N ASN A 294 -21.58 -14.17 -7.67
CA ASN A 294 -21.39 -12.96 -8.48
C ASN A 294 -20.08 -13.02 -9.29
N ILE A 295 -18.98 -13.49 -8.68
CA ILE A 295 -17.68 -13.61 -9.37
C ILE A 295 -17.78 -14.61 -10.52
N LYS A 296 -18.47 -15.74 -10.32
CA LYS A 296 -18.74 -16.71 -11.39
C LYS A 296 -19.52 -16.10 -12.55
N LYS A 297 -20.54 -15.30 -12.27
CA LYS A 297 -21.32 -14.61 -13.31
C LYS A 297 -20.48 -13.63 -14.11
N VAL A 298 -19.65 -12.82 -13.43
CA VAL A 298 -18.73 -11.89 -14.09
C VAL A 298 -17.72 -12.65 -14.94
N GLN A 299 -17.11 -13.70 -14.39
CA GLN A 299 -16.15 -14.55 -15.11
C GLN A 299 -16.78 -15.14 -16.38
N GLN A 300 -17.97 -15.72 -16.27
CA GLN A 300 -18.68 -16.31 -17.41
C GLN A 300 -19.02 -15.25 -18.45
N TRP A 301 -19.54 -14.10 -18.03
CA TRP A 301 -19.87 -13.01 -18.95
C TRP A 301 -18.64 -12.55 -19.74
N ILE A 302 -17.49 -12.40 -19.08
CA ILE A 302 -16.24 -12.03 -19.75
C ILE A 302 -15.84 -13.09 -20.78
N VAL A 303 -15.85 -14.37 -20.41
CA VAL A 303 -15.51 -15.49 -21.31
C VAL A 303 -16.42 -15.51 -22.55
N ASP A 304 -17.70 -15.20 -22.37
CA ASP A 304 -18.69 -15.26 -23.45
C ASP A 304 -18.67 -14.02 -24.37
N ASN A 305 -18.16 -12.87 -23.90
CA ASN A 305 -18.32 -11.58 -24.58
C ASN A 305 -17.00 -10.89 -24.96
N VAL A 306 -15.86 -11.33 -24.42
CA VAL A 306 -14.55 -10.71 -24.69
C VAL A 306 -13.63 -11.72 -25.38
N PRO A 307 -13.15 -11.44 -26.62
CA PRO A 307 -12.25 -12.35 -27.33
C PRO A 307 -10.98 -12.68 -26.53
N VAL A 308 -10.63 -13.96 -26.43
CA VAL A 308 -9.51 -14.44 -25.59
C VAL A 308 -8.18 -13.75 -25.90
N ASP A 309 -7.90 -13.53 -27.18
CA ASP A 309 -6.62 -12.97 -27.64
C ASP A 309 -6.56 -11.44 -27.55
N SER A 310 -7.66 -10.77 -27.17
CA SER A 310 -7.73 -9.30 -27.15
C SER A 310 -7.44 -8.68 -25.79
N TYR A 311 -7.25 -9.46 -24.72
CA TYR A 311 -7.05 -8.93 -23.37
C TYR A 311 -5.93 -9.56 -22.56
N TYR A 312 -5.40 -8.76 -21.64
CA TYR A 312 -4.65 -9.22 -20.48
C TYR A 312 -5.44 -8.93 -19.20
N TRP A 313 -5.17 -9.72 -18.15
CA TRP A 313 -5.97 -9.65 -16.93
C TRP A 313 -5.14 -9.94 -15.68
N THR A 314 -5.64 -9.45 -14.54
CA THR A 314 -4.99 -9.66 -13.24
C THR A 314 -5.98 -9.93 -12.11
N THR A 315 -5.51 -10.62 -11.08
CA THR A 315 -6.22 -10.90 -9.83
C THR A 315 -5.22 -11.15 -8.69
N ASN A 316 -5.67 -11.06 -7.44
CA ASN A 316 -4.84 -11.38 -6.27
C ASN A 316 -4.27 -12.82 -6.35
N ASP A 317 -3.04 -13.06 -5.85
CA ASP A 317 -2.31 -14.32 -6.02
C ASP A 317 -3.05 -15.59 -5.54
N LYS A 318 -3.86 -15.46 -4.48
CA LYS A 318 -4.65 -16.56 -3.87
C LYS A 318 -6.11 -16.62 -4.37
N SER A 319 -6.45 -15.82 -5.37
CA SER A 319 -7.77 -15.83 -6.01
C SER A 319 -7.99 -17.13 -6.79
N THR A 320 -9.23 -17.58 -6.87
CA THR A 320 -9.66 -18.69 -7.75
C THR A 320 -10.29 -18.18 -9.05
N PHE A 321 -10.42 -16.87 -9.23
CA PHE A 321 -10.84 -16.24 -10.49
C PHE A 321 -9.83 -16.53 -11.61
N ARG A 322 -10.31 -17.06 -12.75
CA ARG A 322 -9.44 -17.40 -13.89
C ARG A 322 -10.11 -17.01 -15.20
N LEU A 323 -9.33 -16.44 -16.11
CA LEU A 323 -9.73 -16.16 -17.49
C LEU A 323 -8.71 -16.77 -18.46
N PRO A 324 -9.13 -17.13 -19.68
CA PRO A 324 -8.24 -17.74 -20.68
C PRO A 324 -7.20 -16.78 -21.30
N GLY A 325 -7.40 -15.46 -21.25
CA GLY A 325 -6.45 -14.49 -21.80
C GLY A 325 -5.14 -14.37 -21.02
N ALA A 326 -4.28 -13.41 -21.39
CA ALA A 326 -2.94 -13.26 -20.82
C ALA A 326 -2.97 -12.80 -19.35
N ARG A 327 -2.61 -13.68 -18.41
CA ARG A 327 -2.53 -13.31 -16.99
C ARG A 327 -1.24 -12.55 -16.69
N VAL A 328 -1.37 -11.40 -16.00
CA VAL A 328 -0.23 -10.60 -15.52
C VAL A 328 -0.27 -10.44 -14.00
N PRO A 329 0.88 -10.22 -13.32
CA PRO A 329 0.91 -9.86 -11.90
C PRO A 329 0.16 -8.55 -11.64
N VAL A 330 -0.30 -8.33 -10.41
CA VAL A 330 -0.96 -7.07 -10.01
C VAL A 330 0.01 -5.89 -10.15
N VAL A 331 1.26 -6.08 -9.71
CA VAL A 331 2.33 -5.12 -9.91
C VAL A 331 2.91 -5.34 -11.30
N THR A 332 2.50 -4.49 -12.26
CA THR A 332 2.85 -4.65 -13.68
C THR A 332 4.07 -3.85 -14.11
N ARG A 333 4.86 -3.32 -13.17
CA ARG A 333 6.03 -2.50 -13.47
C ARG A 333 7.02 -3.26 -14.37
N GLY A 334 7.44 -2.61 -15.47
CA GLY A 334 8.36 -3.19 -16.45
C GLY A 334 7.72 -4.07 -17.52
N LEU A 335 6.39 -4.26 -17.53
CA LEU A 335 5.73 -5.14 -18.51
C LEU A 335 5.32 -4.40 -19.79
N ASN A 336 6.29 -4.03 -20.62
CA ASN A 336 6.04 -3.22 -21.83
C ASN A 336 5.45 -4.01 -23.02
N GLN A 337 5.43 -5.34 -22.95
CA GLN A 337 4.97 -6.24 -24.02
C GLN A 337 3.46 -6.25 -24.26
N TYR A 338 2.67 -5.54 -23.44
CA TYR A 338 1.20 -5.53 -23.52
C TYR A 338 0.65 -4.28 -24.23
N GLN A 339 1.52 -3.44 -24.81
CA GLN A 339 1.11 -2.18 -25.43
C GLN A 339 0.22 -2.37 -26.67
N ASP A 340 0.20 -3.55 -27.27
CA ASP A 340 -0.68 -3.83 -28.42
C ASP A 340 -2.09 -4.26 -27.99
N TYR A 341 -2.34 -4.46 -26.69
CA TYR A 341 -3.66 -4.81 -26.19
C TYR A 341 -4.52 -3.56 -26.01
N ASN A 342 -5.76 -3.64 -26.48
CA ASN A 342 -6.78 -2.59 -26.31
C ASN A 342 -7.90 -2.99 -25.33
N THR A 343 -7.77 -4.14 -24.68
CA THR A 343 -8.66 -4.55 -23.61
C THR A 343 -7.86 -5.03 -22.41
N CYS A 344 -8.27 -4.63 -21.20
CA CYS A 344 -7.67 -5.13 -19.98
C CYS A 344 -8.71 -5.37 -18.88
N ILE A 345 -8.44 -6.33 -17.99
CA ILE A 345 -9.39 -6.78 -16.98
C ILE A 345 -8.74 -6.80 -15.60
N PHE A 346 -9.24 -5.98 -14.69
CA PHE A 346 -8.67 -5.77 -13.36
C PHE A 346 -9.61 -6.30 -12.28
N MET A 347 -9.31 -7.49 -11.76
CA MET A 347 -10.12 -8.20 -10.76
C MET A 347 -9.32 -8.40 -9.47
N VAL A 348 -8.93 -7.27 -8.87
CA VAL A 348 -8.07 -7.19 -7.68
C VAL A 348 -8.83 -6.48 -6.57
N ALA A 349 -8.74 -7.01 -5.35
CA ALA A 349 -9.18 -6.31 -4.15
C ALA A 349 -7.95 -5.87 -3.34
N CYS A 350 -7.67 -4.57 -3.32
CA CYS A 350 -6.55 -3.98 -2.58
C CYS A 350 -7.01 -3.41 -1.24
N ASN A 351 -7.63 -4.25 -0.41
CA ASN A 351 -8.12 -3.80 0.89
C ASN A 351 -6.97 -3.54 1.87
N ALA A 352 -6.80 -2.28 2.28
CA ALA A 352 -6.07 -1.91 3.49
C ALA A 352 -6.67 -2.61 4.71
N HIS A 353 -5.86 -2.87 5.74
CA HIS A 353 -6.37 -3.48 6.97
C HIS A 353 -7.45 -2.56 7.58
N PRO A 354 -8.63 -3.09 7.98
CA PRO A 354 -9.75 -2.25 8.45
C PRO A 354 -9.41 -1.33 9.63
N GLN A 355 -8.42 -1.72 10.44
CA GLN A 355 -7.95 -0.99 11.62
C GLN A 355 -6.67 -0.18 11.36
N ALA A 356 -6.19 -0.08 10.11
CA ALA A 356 -4.95 0.63 9.81
C ALA A 356 -5.04 2.15 9.98
N GLU A 357 -6.23 2.72 9.88
CA GLU A 357 -6.42 4.18 9.85
C GLU A 357 -5.86 4.89 11.07
N GLU A 358 -6.16 4.41 12.27
CA GLU A 358 -5.64 4.97 13.52
C GLU A 358 -4.10 4.95 13.55
N TYR A 359 -3.51 3.83 13.15
CA TYR A 359 -2.05 3.64 13.19
C TYR A 359 -1.32 4.43 12.11
N LEU A 360 -1.92 4.55 10.93
CA LEU A 360 -1.41 5.41 9.86
C LEU A 360 -1.43 6.89 10.29
N ASN A 361 -2.48 7.32 10.98
CA ASN A 361 -2.59 8.67 11.48
C ASN A 361 -1.58 8.93 12.60
N ASP A 362 -1.55 8.08 13.63
CA ASP A 362 -0.63 8.20 14.77
C ASP A 362 0.85 8.31 14.33
N LEU A 363 1.29 7.43 13.43
CA LEU A 363 2.72 7.30 13.07
C LEU A 363 3.14 8.26 11.94
N PHE A 364 2.24 8.54 11.01
CA PHE A 364 2.60 9.15 9.73
C PHE A 364 1.75 10.36 9.35
N ASP A 365 0.70 10.68 10.11
CA ASP A 365 -0.33 11.66 9.74
C ASP A 365 -0.98 11.35 8.38
N LEU A 366 -1.25 10.05 8.16
CA LEU A 366 -1.86 9.53 6.94
C LEU A 366 -3.26 8.99 7.22
N THR A 367 -4.12 9.09 6.22
CA THR A 367 -5.49 8.56 6.25
C THR A 367 -5.57 7.20 5.57
N ARG A 368 -6.71 6.50 5.79
CA ARG A 368 -7.02 5.30 5.02
C ARG A 368 -7.16 5.57 3.52
N GLU A 369 -7.69 6.73 3.14
CA GLU A 369 -7.86 7.13 1.74
C GLU A 369 -6.51 7.27 1.04
N ASP A 370 -5.51 7.82 1.74
CA ASP A 370 -4.14 7.92 1.21
C ASP A 370 -3.58 6.53 0.88
N ALA A 371 -3.76 5.57 1.79
CA ALA A 371 -3.32 4.19 1.60
C ALA A 371 -4.06 3.51 0.46
N LEU A 372 -5.38 3.71 0.33
CA LEU A 372 -6.17 3.16 -0.78
C LEU A 372 -5.71 3.76 -2.13
N LYS A 373 -5.43 5.06 -2.18
CA LYS A 373 -4.94 5.70 -3.40
C LYS A 373 -3.63 5.09 -3.89
N GLU A 374 -2.66 4.84 -3.01
CA GLU A 374 -1.40 4.20 -3.42
C GLU A 374 -1.55 2.70 -3.72
N TYR A 375 -2.27 1.95 -2.87
CA TYR A 375 -2.32 0.49 -3.00
C TYR A 375 -3.30 -0.02 -4.05
N GLU A 376 -4.31 0.78 -4.42
CA GLU A 376 -5.38 0.38 -5.32
C GLU A 376 -5.43 1.26 -6.57
N THR A 377 -5.67 2.56 -6.42
CA THR A 377 -5.86 3.48 -7.56
C THR A 377 -4.60 3.56 -8.42
N GLU A 378 -3.43 3.78 -7.83
CA GLU A 378 -2.17 3.90 -8.58
C GLU A 378 -1.79 2.56 -9.25
N GLN A 379 -2.08 1.43 -8.61
CA GLN A 379 -1.83 0.11 -9.21
C GLN A 379 -2.76 -0.18 -10.37
N PHE A 380 -4.03 0.21 -10.25
CA PHE A 380 -5.00 0.14 -11.33
C PHE A 380 -4.59 1.05 -12.49
N TYR A 381 -4.19 2.29 -12.20
CA TYR A 381 -3.72 3.24 -13.21
C TYR A 381 -2.50 2.72 -13.96
N GLN A 382 -1.48 2.24 -13.25
CA GLN A 382 -0.29 1.63 -13.86
C GLN A 382 -0.63 0.38 -14.68
N PHE A 383 -1.59 -0.44 -14.23
CA PHE A 383 -2.06 -1.62 -14.96
C PHE A 383 -2.70 -1.24 -16.30
N VAL A 384 -3.58 -0.22 -16.32
CA VAL A 384 -4.21 0.27 -17.55
C VAL A 384 -3.16 0.84 -18.51
N TYR A 385 -2.16 1.56 -18.00
CA TYR A 385 -1.05 2.13 -18.79
C TYR A 385 0.02 1.11 -19.25
N ARG A 386 -0.31 -0.19 -19.23
CA ARG A 386 0.42 -1.23 -19.97
C ARG A 386 -0.20 -1.56 -21.33
N SER A 387 -1.44 -1.14 -21.56
CA SER A 387 -2.17 -1.26 -22.83
C SER A 387 -1.72 -0.22 -23.87
N CYS A 388 -2.41 -0.19 -25.01
CA CYS A 388 -2.23 0.77 -26.09
C CYS A 388 -2.35 2.25 -25.69
N VAL A 389 -3.00 2.55 -24.55
CA VAL A 389 -3.08 3.92 -24.03
C VAL A 389 -1.72 4.51 -23.67
N ARG A 390 -0.69 3.67 -23.43
CA ARG A 390 0.67 4.14 -23.14
C ARG A 390 1.32 4.81 -24.35
N ASN A 391 0.92 4.44 -25.55
CA ASN A 391 1.45 5.02 -26.78
C ASN A 391 0.76 6.38 -27.04
N TYR A 392 1.44 7.47 -26.69
CA TYR A 392 0.93 8.84 -26.85
C TYR A 392 0.82 9.28 -28.32
N ASP A 393 1.43 8.56 -29.26
CA ASP A 393 1.35 8.84 -30.70
C ASP A 393 0.17 8.12 -31.38
N SER A 394 -0.64 7.38 -30.61
CA SER A 394 -1.82 6.65 -31.08
C SER A 394 -3.11 7.26 -30.54
N ASP A 395 -4.19 7.18 -31.33
CA ASP A 395 -5.54 7.55 -30.90
C ASP A 395 -6.36 6.33 -30.42
N GLU A 396 -5.76 5.13 -30.43
CA GLU A 396 -6.48 3.89 -30.10
C GLU A 396 -7.01 3.89 -28.66
N ARG A 397 -8.25 3.45 -28.46
CA ARG A 397 -8.89 3.43 -27.15
C ARG A 397 -8.66 2.09 -26.45
N VAL A 398 -8.64 2.11 -25.12
CA VAL A 398 -8.60 0.89 -24.29
C VAL A 398 -9.93 0.70 -23.57
N THR A 399 -10.50 -0.50 -23.65
CA THR A 399 -11.63 -0.91 -22.79
C THR A 399 -11.12 -1.62 -21.55
N VAL A 400 -11.53 -1.15 -20.38
CA VAL A 400 -11.10 -1.67 -19.07
C VAL A 400 -12.30 -2.28 -18.35
N TYR A 401 -12.21 -3.55 -17.97
CA TYR A 401 -13.25 -4.21 -17.18
C TYR A 401 -12.83 -4.29 -15.72
N VAL A 402 -13.66 -3.75 -14.82
CA VAL A 402 -13.47 -3.78 -13.37
C VAL A 402 -14.72 -4.34 -12.70
N TYR A 403 -14.63 -4.76 -11.44
CA TYR A 403 -15.80 -5.36 -10.77
C TYR A 403 -16.85 -4.31 -10.39
N ASP A 404 -16.46 -3.20 -9.77
CA ASP A 404 -17.36 -2.23 -9.16
C ASP A 404 -17.10 -0.77 -9.56
N ASP A 405 -18.06 0.09 -9.23
CA ASP A 405 -18.04 1.52 -9.54
C ASP A 405 -17.00 2.32 -8.73
N GLU A 406 -16.60 1.88 -7.53
CA GLU A 406 -15.54 2.53 -6.75
C GLU A 406 -14.23 2.52 -7.54
N ILE A 407 -13.81 1.37 -8.07
CA ILE A 407 -12.63 1.30 -8.96
C ILE A 407 -12.90 1.99 -10.29
N ALA A 408 -14.11 1.82 -10.85
CA ALA A 408 -14.42 2.38 -12.16
C ALA A 408 -14.27 3.90 -12.23
N ASN A 409 -14.57 4.58 -11.13
CA ASN A 409 -14.46 6.02 -10.99
C ASN A 409 -13.14 6.49 -10.33
N SER A 410 -12.21 5.59 -10.04
CA SER A 410 -10.98 5.92 -9.31
C SER A 410 -9.91 6.60 -10.16
N ILE A 411 -9.98 6.49 -11.50
CA ILE A 411 -9.05 7.13 -12.44
C ILE A 411 -9.81 7.99 -13.45
N PRO A 412 -9.17 9.04 -14.01
CA PRO A 412 -9.75 9.77 -15.14
C PRO A 412 -9.94 8.83 -16.34
N SER A 413 -11.07 8.97 -17.02
CA SER A 413 -11.44 8.15 -18.17
C SER A 413 -12.35 8.92 -19.12
N GLY A 414 -12.43 8.48 -20.37
CA GLY A 414 -13.33 9.07 -21.37
C GLY A 414 -14.78 8.62 -21.19
N SER A 415 -15.01 7.40 -20.69
CA SER A 415 -16.35 6.94 -20.33
C SER A 415 -16.32 5.90 -19.20
N VAL A 416 -17.41 5.84 -18.43
CA VAL A 416 -17.66 4.85 -17.38
C VAL A 416 -19.07 4.29 -17.56
N ASN A 417 -19.18 2.98 -17.82
CA ASN A 417 -20.46 2.35 -18.17
C ASN A 417 -20.71 1.06 -17.37
N LYS A 418 -21.93 0.91 -16.85
CA LYS A 418 -22.35 -0.32 -16.16
C LYS A 418 -22.72 -1.42 -17.15
N ILE A 419 -22.29 -2.65 -16.87
CA ILE A 419 -22.77 -3.87 -17.48
C ILE A 419 -23.70 -4.56 -16.49
N ASP A 420 -25.01 -4.43 -16.70
CA ASP A 420 -25.99 -5.07 -15.83
C ASP A 420 -26.22 -6.54 -16.22
N ILE A 421 -25.63 -7.43 -15.42
CA ILE A 421 -25.82 -8.89 -15.52
C ILE A 421 -26.66 -9.44 -14.34
N GLY A 422 -27.41 -8.56 -13.66
CA GLY A 422 -28.25 -8.94 -12.53
C GLY A 422 -27.45 -9.39 -11.31
N LEU A 423 -26.32 -8.73 -11.01
CA LEU A 423 -25.59 -8.95 -9.77
C LEU A 423 -26.40 -8.42 -8.58
N ARG A 424 -26.36 -9.13 -7.45
CA ARG A 424 -27.05 -8.74 -6.21
C ARG A 424 -26.05 -8.70 -5.07
N SER A 425 -26.24 -7.80 -4.10
CA SER A 425 -25.42 -7.79 -2.89
C SER A 425 -25.49 -9.14 -2.18
N LEU A 426 -24.32 -9.69 -1.86
CA LEU A 426 -24.19 -10.95 -1.13
C LEU A 426 -24.11 -10.73 0.38
N LYS A 427 -23.95 -9.48 0.83
CA LYS A 427 -23.96 -9.15 2.24
C LYS A 427 -25.40 -9.15 2.72
N LYS A 428 -25.73 -10.09 3.61
CA LYS A 428 -27.02 -10.10 4.29
C LYS A 428 -27.18 -8.74 4.99
N LYS A 429 -28.27 -8.03 4.71
CA LYS A 429 -28.76 -7.04 5.68
C LYS A 429 -28.95 -7.83 6.98
N ASN A 430 -28.33 -7.40 8.08
CA ASN A 430 -28.68 -7.90 9.41
C ASN A 430 -30.11 -7.43 9.70
N VAL A 431 -31.09 -8.07 9.06
CA VAL A 431 -32.50 -7.94 9.39
C VAL A 431 -32.67 -8.88 10.56
N LEU A 432 -32.59 -8.33 11.77
CA LEU A 432 -33.00 -9.05 12.97
C LEU A 432 -34.43 -9.56 12.74
N SER A 433 -34.68 -10.83 13.04
CA SER A 433 -35.96 -11.49 12.77
C SER A 433 -37.08 -10.97 13.66
N VAL A 434 -36.74 -10.23 14.72
CA VAL A 434 -37.71 -9.68 15.67
C VAL A 434 -38.60 -8.60 15.05
N CYS A 435 -39.81 -8.43 15.58
CA CYS A 435 -40.73 -7.39 15.10
C CYS A 435 -40.19 -5.96 15.28
N ASP A 436 -40.66 -5.03 14.45
CA ASP A 436 -40.13 -3.66 14.39
C ASP A 436 -40.40 -2.86 15.68
N GLU A 437 -41.53 -3.10 16.34
CA GLU A 437 -41.87 -2.50 17.64
C GLU A 437 -40.85 -2.87 18.72
N LEU A 438 -40.39 -4.12 18.73
CA LEU A 438 -39.35 -4.58 19.65
C LEU A 438 -37.98 -4.01 19.27
N LYS A 439 -37.66 -3.89 17.98
CA LYS A 439 -36.42 -3.24 17.52
C LYS A 439 -36.32 -1.79 18.00
N ASP A 440 -37.42 -1.04 17.97
CA ASP A 440 -37.43 0.36 18.41
C ASP A 440 -37.25 0.50 19.92
N LEU A 441 -37.90 -0.36 20.71
CA LEU A 441 -37.69 -0.44 22.15
C LEU A 441 -36.24 -0.81 22.50
N PHE A 442 -35.69 -1.80 21.80
CA PHE A 442 -34.32 -2.24 21.98
C PHE A 442 -33.31 -1.16 21.57
N LYS A 443 -33.52 -0.46 20.46
CA LYS A 443 -32.65 0.64 19.99
C LYS A 443 -32.51 1.73 21.05
N ASN A 444 -33.62 2.16 21.64
CA ASN A 444 -33.62 3.16 22.72
C ASN A 444 -32.88 2.67 23.97
N TRP A 445 -33.07 1.40 24.32
CA TRP A 445 -32.36 0.78 25.44
C TRP A 445 -30.86 0.66 25.15
N LYS A 446 -30.48 0.13 23.98
CA LYS A 446 -29.11 -0.09 23.52
C LYS A 446 -28.31 1.20 23.50
N ASN A 447 -28.86 2.29 22.96
CA ASN A 447 -28.19 3.60 22.95
C ASN A 447 -27.80 4.07 24.35
N LYS A 448 -28.63 3.76 25.35
CA LYS A 448 -28.40 4.19 26.73
C LYS A 448 -27.40 3.30 27.48
N TRP A 449 -27.36 2.00 27.16
CA TRP A 449 -26.69 1.02 28.02
C TRP A 449 -25.52 0.29 27.38
N ASN A 450 -25.44 0.19 26.05
CA ASN A 450 -24.49 -0.69 25.34
C ASN A 450 -23.01 -0.45 25.68
N HIS A 451 -22.66 0.75 26.15
CA HIS A 451 -21.29 1.14 26.49
C HIS A 451 -20.94 0.93 27.97
N LYS A 452 -21.77 0.23 28.75
CA LYS A 452 -21.55 0.00 30.19
C LYS A 452 -20.98 -1.40 30.43
N ALA A 453 -20.10 -1.53 31.42
CA ALA A 453 -19.49 -2.82 31.77
C ALA A 453 -20.51 -3.89 32.19
N ASP A 454 -21.68 -3.49 32.71
CA ASP A 454 -22.76 -4.37 33.13
C ASP A 454 -23.88 -4.52 32.08
N THR A 455 -23.61 -4.20 30.81
CA THR A 455 -24.60 -4.23 29.71
C THR A 455 -25.34 -5.55 29.62
N MET A 456 -24.63 -6.69 29.70
CA MET A 456 -25.25 -8.01 29.56
C MET A 456 -26.22 -8.31 30.71
N TYR A 457 -25.84 -8.00 31.94
CA TYR A 457 -26.72 -8.12 33.10
C TYR A 457 -27.96 -7.20 33.00
N ARG A 458 -27.75 -5.97 32.51
CA ARG A 458 -28.85 -5.03 32.29
C ARG A 458 -29.77 -5.48 31.15
N PHE A 459 -29.22 -6.14 30.13
CA PHE A 459 -29.98 -6.67 29.00
C PHE A 459 -30.94 -7.74 29.50
N GLU A 460 -30.47 -8.73 30.26
CA GLU A 460 -31.33 -9.78 30.83
C GLU A 460 -32.47 -9.20 31.68
N LYS A 461 -32.19 -8.17 32.49
CA LYS A 461 -33.22 -7.45 33.26
C LYS A 461 -34.20 -6.72 32.37
N TRP A 462 -33.71 -6.10 31.29
CA TRP A 462 -34.55 -5.42 30.32
C TRP A 462 -35.45 -6.38 29.56
N VAL A 463 -34.96 -7.55 29.15
CA VAL A 463 -35.76 -8.62 28.52
C VAL A 463 -36.91 -9.01 29.45
N LYS A 464 -36.61 -9.39 30.70
CA LYS A 464 -37.63 -9.77 31.70
C LYS A 464 -38.67 -8.66 31.94
N LYS A 465 -38.22 -7.41 32.01
CA LYS A 465 -39.13 -6.25 32.19
C LYS A 465 -39.99 -5.98 30.96
N THR A 466 -39.42 -6.16 29.77
CA THR A 466 -40.09 -5.92 28.48
C THR A 466 -41.15 -6.98 28.25
N ILE A 467 -40.85 -8.26 28.47
CA ILE A 467 -41.84 -9.35 28.40
C ILE A 467 -42.96 -9.15 29.42
N LYS A 468 -42.63 -8.74 30.65
CA LYS A 468 -43.65 -8.46 31.69
C LYS A 468 -44.58 -7.30 31.30
N LYS A 469 -44.05 -6.27 30.64
CA LYS A 469 -44.82 -5.09 30.24
C LYS A 469 -45.58 -5.30 28.93
N TYR A 470 -45.03 -6.11 28.04
CA TYR A 470 -45.52 -6.40 26.70
C TYR A 470 -45.48 -7.92 26.45
N PRO A 471 -46.47 -8.67 26.98
CA PRO A 471 -46.49 -10.13 26.88
C PRO A 471 -46.46 -10.67 25.45
N GLN A 472 -46.88 -9.88 24.46
CA GLN A 472 -46.85 -10.24 23.04
C GLN A 472 -45.42 -10.52 22.52
N PHE A 473 -44.38 -9.99 23.18
CA PHE A 473 -43.00 -10.24 22.79
C PHE A 473 -42.41 -11.52 23.39
N SER A 474 -43.16 -12.28 24.18
CA SER A 474 -42.65 -13.49 24.87
C SER A 474 -42.10 -14.58 23.93
N GLY A 475 -42.53 -14.62 22.67
CA GLY A 475 -42.04 -15.55 21.64
C GLY A 475 -40.98 -14.98 20.70
N GLU A 476 -40.52 -13.75 20.92
CA GLU A 476 -39.50 -13.09 20.08
C GLU A 476 -38.09 -13.61 20.40
N ASN A 477 -37.22 -13.63 19.40
CA ASN A 477 -35.84 -14.09 19.57
C ASN A 477 -34.94 -12.97 20.13
N PHE A 478 -34.88 -12.86 21.45
CA PHE A 478 -34.05 -11.87 22.14
C PHE A 478 -32.54 -12.14 22.01
N ASP A 479 -32.13 -13.36 21.70
CA ASP A 479 -30.71 -13.71 21.55
C ASP A 479 -30.12 -12.98 20.33
N GLU A 480 -30.88 -12.83 19.24
CA GLU A 480 -30.45 -12.03 18.09
C GLU A 480 -30.22 -10.56 18.46
N LEU A 481 -30.98 -10.00 19.40
CA LEU A 481 -30.75 -8.63 19.89
C LEU A 481 -29.48 -8.57 20.74
N GLN A 482 -29.28 -9.58 21.60
CA GLN A 482 -28.12 -9.72 22.47
C GLN A 482 -26.81 -9.76 21.67
N ASP A 483 -26.78 -10.53 20.57
CA ASP A 483 -25.62 -10.68 19.68
C ASP A 483 -25.15 -9.37 19.05
N THR A 484 -26.00 -8.34 19.05
CA THR A 484 -25.63 -7.01 18.55
C THR A 484 -25.00 -6.10 19.62
N LEU A 485 -24.98 -6.51 20.88
CA LEU A 485 -24.41 -5.73 21.98
C LEU A 485 -22.89 -5.87 21.98
N SER A 486 -22.19 -4.74 22.18
CA SER A 486 -20.72 -4.70 22.23
C SER A 486 -20.30 -4.35 23.63
N VAL A 487 -19.63 -5.26 24.33
CA VAL A 487 -19.04 -5.00 25.64
C VAL A 487 -17.63 -4.41 25.43
N GLU A 488 -17.53 -3.28 24.74
CA GLU A 488 -16.27 -2.54 24.71
C GLU A 488 -16.32 -1.43 25.76
N PRO A 489 -15.35 -1.37 26.69
CA PRO A 489 -15.16 -0.19 27.51
C PRO A 489 -14.72 0.97 26.61
N LYS A 490 -15.34 2.14 26.79
CA LYS A 490 -14.75 3.40 26.33
C LYS A 490 -13.48 3.71 27.11
#